data_AF-A0A414SB93-F1
#
_entry.id   AF-A0A414SB93-F1
#
_cell.length_a   1.000
_cell.length_b   1.000
_cell.length_c   1.000
_cell.angle_alpha   90.00
_cell.angle_beta   90.00
_cell.angle_gamma   90.00
#
_symmetry.space_group_name_H-M   'P 1'
#
loop_
_entity.id
_entity.type
_entity.pdbx_description
1 polymer ?
#
loop_
_entity_poly.entity_id
_entity_poly.type
_entity_poly.pdbx_seq_one_letter_code
_entity_poly.pdbx_strand_id
1 'polypeptide(L)'
;MEGELKRNFHVFCWCMKLAWDMSKKALIGWITVCSLVALLPMLSLLWQKDIISTISEYLLTGTGSFADVTGAILVLGAILVLIGLSNRINTEFMFLAVYDYYYIGLSERFMDLIQKIEWKDLNRKEIQDEYRYVRYRFGELTNLMANTFTAITQIVSITSMVLLALTYSTVIFISIPFALLKAQNVMKKTLAYCSYLFIIVP
;
A
#
# COMPACT_ATOMS: atom_id res chain seq x y z
N MET A 1 -6.94 -14.94 22.22
CA MET A 1 -6.91 -13.76 21.33
C MET A 1 -5.66 -12.89 21.54
N GLU A 2 -5.27 -12.49 22.75
CA GLU A 2 -4.07 -11.65 22.94
C GLU A 2 -2.73 -12.31 22.52
N GLY A 3 -2.59 -13.63 22.72
CA GLY A 3 -1.37 -14.36 22.35
C GLY A 3 -1.12 -14.44 20.84
N GLU A 4 -2.18 -14.60 20.04
CA GLU A 4 -2.08 -14.62 18.58
C GLU A 4 -1.71 -13.24 18.00
N LEU A 5 -2.28 -12.17 18.55
CA LEU A 5 -2.01 -10.81 18.09
C LEU A 5 -0.55 -10.42 18.31
N LYS A 6 -0.01 -10.72 19.51
CA LYS A 6 1.41 -10.47 19.83
C LYS A 6 2.35 -11.23 18.91
N ARG A 7 2.02 -12.49 18.61
CA ARG A 7 2.79 -13.32 17.68
C ARG A 7 2.74 -12.76 16.26
N ASN A 8 1.55 -12.45 15.73
CA ASN A 8 1.40 -11.87 14.39
C ASN A 8 2.18 -10.55 14.25
N PHE A 9 2.17 -9.72 15.28
CA PHE A 9 2.95 -8.49 15.31
C PHE A 9 4.46 -8.75 15.32
N HIS A 10 4.92 -9.77 16.07
CA HIS A 10 6.32 -10.17 16.06
C HIS A 10 6.77 -10.66 14.68
N VAL A 11 5.98 -11.53 14.04
CA VAL A 11 6.25 -12.01 12.66
C VAL A 11 6.27 -10.84 11.68
N PHE A 12 5.35 -9.89 11.81
CA PHE A 12 5.33 -8.69 10.99
C PHE A 12 6.60 -7.84 11.18
N CYS A 13 7.02 -7.57 12.42
CA CYS A 13 8.26 -6.85 12.71
C CYS A 13 9.49 -7.57 12.14
N TRP A 14 9.53 -8.90 12.24
CA TRP A 14 10.59 -9.70 11.65
C TRP A 14 10.61 -9.59 10.12
N CYS A 15 9.44 -9.69 9.46
CA CYS A 15 9.33 -9.52 8.01
C CYS A 15 9.74 -8.12 7.55
N MET A 16 9.37 -7.07 8.31
CA MET A 16 9.79 -5.69 8.03
C MET A 16 11.29 -5.50 8.19
N LYS A 17 11.90 -6.11 9.21
CA LYS A 17 13.36 -6.10 9.40
C LYS A 17 14.06 -6.84 8.25
N LEU A 18 13.53 -8.01 7.86
CA LEU A 18 14.06 -8.78 6.74
C LEU A 18 13.99 -7.99 5.43
N ALA A 19 12.84 -7.37 5.15
CA ALA A 19 12.65 -6.50 3.99
C ALA A 19 13.62 -5.31 3.98
N TRP A 20 13.85 -4.70 5.14
CA TRP A 20 14.82 -3.62 5.32
C TRP A 20 16.25 -4.07 5.02
N ASP A 21 16.64 -5.24 5.55
CA ASP A 21 17.96 -5.82 5.35
C ASP A 21 18.20 -6.26 3.90
N MET A 22 17.14 -6.55 3.14
CA MET A 22 17.21 -6.90 1.72
C MET A 22 17.33 -5.67 0.83
N SER A 23 16.40 -4.71 0.94
CA SER A 23 16.42 -3.49 0.11
C SER A 23 15.78 -2.29 0.79
N LYS A 24 16.57 -1.59 1.62
CA LYS A 24 16.17 -0.30 2.22
C LYS A 24 15.75 0.76 1.19
N LYS A 25 16.41 0.78 0.01
CA LYS A 25 16.13 1.77 -1.05
C LYS A 25 14.77 1.54 -1.68
N ALA A 26 14.44 0.28 -2.00
CA ALA A 26 13.14 -0.07 -2.56
C ALA A 26 12.03 0.18 -1.52
N LEU A 27 12.26 -0.18 -0.26
CA LEU A 27 11.28 0.02 0.81
C LEU A 27 10.93 1.50 1.00
N ILE A 28 11.92 2.37 1.13
CA ILE A 28 11.70 3.82 1.27
C ILE A 28 11.08 4.40 -0.01
N GLY A 29 11.60 4.02 -1.18
CA GLY A 29 11.10 4.51 -2.47
C GLY A 29 9.63 4.16 -2.71
N TRP A 30 9.21 2.95 -2.36
CA TRP A 30 7.81 2.56 -2.51
C TRP A 30 6.91 3.24 -1.48
N ILE A 31 7.36 3.42 -0.23
CA ILE A 31 6.60 4.19 0.77
C ILE A 31 6.39 5.64 0.32
N THR A 32 7.41 6.29 -0.23
CA THR A 32 7.28 7.68 -0.70
C THR A 32 6.33 7.78 -1.89
N VAL A 33 6.45 6.89 -2.88
CA VAL A 33 5.53 6.84 -4.04
C VAL A 33 4.09 6.59 -3.57
N CYS A 34 3.87 5.61 -2.69
CA CYS A 34 2.55 5.32 -2.11
C CYS A 34 1.95 6.54 -1.41
N SER A 35 2.76 7.23 -0.61
CA SER A 35 2.31 8.39 0.16
C SER A 35 1.96 9.57 -0.74
N LEU A 36 2.76 9.86 -1.77
CA LEU A 36 2.49 10.94 -2.73
C LEU A 36 1.21 10.66 -3.53
N VAL A 37 1.07 9.43 -4.02
CA VAL A 37 -0.10 8.99 -4.80
C VAL A 37 -1.37 9.03 -3.96
N ALA A 38 -1.28 8.72 -2.66
CA ALA A 38 -2.40 8.78 -1.71
C ALA A 38 -2.98 10.19 -1.52
N LEU A 39 -2.25 11.25 -1.88
CA LEU A 39 -2.72 12.64 -1.78
C LEU A 39 -3.54 13.09 -2.99
N LEU A 40 -3.45 12.39 -4.13
CA LEU A 40 -4.18 12.78 -5.34
C LEU A 40 -5.71 12.95 -5.13
N PRO A 41 -6.40 12.06 -4.39
CA PRO A 41 -7.83 12.24 -4.11
C PRO A 41 -8.17 13.48 -3.28
N MET A 42 -7.27 13.89 -2.38
CA MET A 42 -7.43 15.14 -1.62
C MET A 42 -7.25 16.35 -2.54
N LEU A 43 -6.22 16.33 -3.39
CA LEU A 43 -5.95 17.40 -4.34
C LEU A 43 -7.11 17.60 -5.31
N SER A 44 -7.73 16.52 -5.81
CA SER A 44 -8.88 16.65 -6.72
C SER A 44 -10.06 17.38 -6.06
N LEU A 45 -10.32 17.15 -4.77
CA LEU A 45 -11.38 17.85 -4.02
C LEU A 45 -11.09 19.34 -3.85
N LEU A 46 -9.83 19.72 -3.62
CA LEU A 46 -9.43 21.14 -3.52
C LEU A 46 -9.71 21.89 -4.82
N TRP A 47 -9.33 21.32 -5.96
CA TRP A 47 -9.56 21.91 -7.27
C TRP A 47 -11.04 21.93 -7.66
N GLN A 48 -11.80 20.88 -7.34
CA GLN A 48 -13.25 20.86 -7.54
C GLN A 48 -13.94 21.98 -6.77
N LYS A 49 -13.54 22.21 -5.52
CA LYS A 49 -14.08 23.31 -4.70
C LYS A 49 -13.81 24.66 -5.35
N ASP A 50 -12.58 24.92 -5.75
CA ASP A 50 -12.15 26.20 -6.33
C ASP A 50 -12.91 26.53 -7.63
N ILE A 51 -13.11 25.51 -8.48
CA ILE A 51 -13.94 25.61 -9.69
C ILE A 51 -15.38 25.98 -9.31
N ILE A 52 -15.98 25.28 -8.35
CA ILE A 52 -17.36 25.53 -7.93
C ILE A 52 -17.52 26.93 -7.32
N SER A 53 -16.57 27.40 -6.50
CA SER A 53 -16.65 28.74 -5.91
C SER A 53 -16.56 29.82 -6.98
N THR A 54 -15.65 29.69 -7.94
CA THR A 54 -15.48 30.68 -9.03
C THR A 54 -16.71 30.72 -9.93
N ILE A 55 -17.28 29.57 -10.29
CA ILE A 55 -18.54 29.50 -11.06
C ILE A 55 -19.69 30.12 -10.26
N SER A 56 -19.77 29.85 -8.96
CA SER A 56 -20.83 30.39 -8.11
C SER A 56 -20.75 31.90 -7.98
N GLU A 57 -19.54 32.45 -7.85
CA GLU A 57 -19.31 33.90 -7.80
C GLU A 57 -19.68 34.58 -9.11
N TYR A 58 -19.35 33.97 -10.26
CA TYR A 58 -19.79 34.43 -11.57
C TYR A 58 -21.32 34.47 -11.70
N LEU A 59 -22.01 33.41 -11.24
CA LEU A 59 -23.47 33.34 -11.27
C LEU A 59 -24.15 34.40 -10.37
N LEU A 60 -23.52 34.78 -9.26
CA LEU A 60 -24.06 35.74 -8.30
C LEU A 60 -23.77 37.20 -8.68
N THR A 61 -22.58 37.49 -9.21
CA THR A 61 -22.12 38.85 -9.50
C THR A 61 -22.33 39.26 -10.96
N GLY A 62 -22.45 38.29 -11.87
CA GLY A 62 -22.45 38.52 -13.31
C GLY A 62 -21.10 38.98 -13.86
N THR A 63 -20.06 39.03 -13.03
CA THR A 63 -18.71 39.49 -13.40
C THR A 63 -17.74 38.31 -13.40
N GLY A 64 -17.06 38.09 -14.51
CA GLY A 64 -16.10 37.00 -14.71
C GLY A 64 -16.20 36.39 -16.12
N SER A 65 -15.27 35.51 -16.47
CA SER A 65 -15.25 34.80 -17.75
C SER A 65 -15.01 33.31 -17.55
N PHE A 66 -15.49 32.49 -18.48
CA PHE A 66 -15.16 31.05 -18.52
C PHE A 66 -13.65 30.80 -18.60
N ALA A 67 -12.89 31.76 -19.14
CA ALA A 67 -11.43 31.71 -19.19
C ALA A 67 -10.80 31.56 -17.79
N ASP A 68 -11.43 32.13 -16.75
CA ASP A 68 -10.91 32.15 -15.37
C ASP A 68 -10.92 30.76 -14.72
N VAL A 69 -11.79 29.86 -15.20
CA VAL A 69 -11.95 28.49 -14.67
C VAL A 69 -11.28 27.44 -15.56
N THR A 70 -10.98 27.78 -16.82
CA THR A 70 -10.44 26.85 -17.82
C THR A 70 -9.11 26.23 -17.37
N GLY A 71 -8.22 27.01 -16.76
CA GLY A 71 -6.95 26.51 -16.22
C GLY A 71 -7.13 25.48 -15.10
N ALA A 72 -8.03 25.77 -14.15
CA ALA A 72 -8.34 24.87 -13.05
C ALA A 72 -8.97 23.55 -13.53
N ILE A 73 -9.83 23.59 -14.56
CA ILE A 73 -10.43 22.39 -15.17
C ILE A 73 -9.37 21.51 -15.82
N LEU A 74 -8.39 22.08 -16.53
CA LEU A 74 -7.30 21.31 -17.13
C LEU A 74 -6.44 20.61 -16.07
N VAL A 75 -6.12 21.30 -14.98
CA VAL A 75 -5.38 20.72 -13.85
C VAL A 75 -6.17 19.59 -13.19
N LEU A 76 -7.47 19.79 -12.97
CA LEU A 76 -8.35 18.76 -12.43
C LEU A 76 -8.40 17.52 -13.36
N GLY A 77 -8.51 17.73 -14.67
CA GLY A 77 -8.48 16.66 -15.67
C GLY A 77 -7.18 15.84 -15.58
N ALA A 78 -6.03 16.51 -15.49
CA ALA A 78 -4.74 15.83 -15.31
C ALA A 78 -4.68 15.02 -14.00
N ILE A 79 -5.18 15.57 -12.89
CA ILE A 79 -5.24 14.88 -11.60
C ILE A 79 -6.13 13.63 -11.69
N LEU A 80 -7.28 13.70 -12.35
CA LEU A 80 -8.18 12.56 -12.49
C LEU A 80 -7.56 11.42 -13.31
N VAL A 81 -6.81 11.76 -14.37
CA VAL A 81 -6.04 10.78 -15.14
C VAL A 81 -4.98 10.12 -14.26
N LEU A 82 -4.25 10.92 -13.46
CA LEU A 82 -3.26 10.40 -12.51
C LEU A 82 -3.89 9.49 -11.44
N ILE A 83 -5.08 9.80 -10.94
CA ILE A 83 -5.83 8.93 -10.01
C ILE A 83 -6.18 7.60 -10.68
N GLY A 84 -6.67 7.63 -11.92
CA GLY A 84 -6.98 6.42 -12.67
C GLY A 84 -5.75 5.54 -12.91
N LEU A 85 -4.63 6.16 -13.28
CA LEU A 85 -3.35 5.47 -13.48
C LEU A 85 -2.81 4.91 -12.17
N SER A 86 -2.84 5.71 -11.10
CA SER A 86 -2.48 5.32 -9.74
C SER A 86 -3.20 4.04 -9.30
N ASN A 87 -4.52 3.97 -9.46
CA ASN A 87 -5.29 2.79 -9.05
C ASN A 87 -4.85 1.51 -9.79
N ARG A 88 -4.48 1.64 -11.07
CA ARG A 88 -3.92 0.50 -11.83
C ARG A 88 -2.54 0.11 -11.35
N ILE A 89 -1.68 1.09 -11.07
CA ILE A 89 -0.33 0.87 -10.54
C ILE A 89 -0.40 0.19 -9.16
N ASN A 90 -1.30 0.65 -8.29
CA ASN A 90 -1.36 0.21 -6.90
C ASN A 90 -1.88 -1.23 -6.73
N THR A 91 -2.67 -1.73 -7.70
CA THR A 91 -3.30 -3.05 -7.58
C THR A 91 -2.44 -4.17 -8.19
N GLU A 92 -1.85 -3.94 -9.38
CA GLU A 92 -1.10 -4.99 -10.10
C GLU A 92 0.40 -4.70 -10.21
N PHE A 93 0.77 -3.45 -10.49
CA PHE A 93 2.17 -3.08 -10.67
C PHE A 93 2.95 -3.11 -9.36
N MET A 94 2.32 -2.78 -8.25
CA MET A 94 2.97 -2.82 -6.93
C MET A 94 3.41 -4.23 -6.57
N PHE A 95 2.57 -5.25 -6.82
CA PHE A 95 2.95 -6.63 -6.56
C PHE A 95 4.16 -7.03 -7.41
N LEU A 96 4.14 -6.72 -8.72
CA LEU A 96 5.25 -6.99 -9.64
C LEU A 96 6.54 -6.27 -9.20
N ALA A 97 6.44 -4.99 -8.84
CA ALA A 97 7.60 -4.19 -8.47
C ALA A 97 8.23 -4.63 -7.13
N VAL A 98 7.43 -5.19 -6.23
CA VAL A 98 7.85 -5.73 -4.93
C VAL A 98 8.40 -7.15 -5.10
N TYR A 99 7.91 -7.90 -6.09
CA TYR A 99 8.36 -9.26 -6.41
C TYR A 99 9.87 -9.32 -6.64
N ASP A 100 10.42 -8.45 -7.48
CA ASP A 100 11.85 -8.49 -7.82
C ASP A 100 12.75 -8.25 -6.60
N TYR A 101 12.34 -7.40 -5.66
CA TYR A 101 13.16 -7.12 -4.49
C TYR A 101 13.04 -8.20 -3.40
N TYR A 102 11.82 -8.68 -3.14
CA TYR A 102 11.56 -9.52 -1.97
C TYR A 102 11.41 -11.01 -2.30
N TYR A 103 10.82 -11.36 -3.44
CA TYR A 103 10.76 -12.76 -3.85
C TYR A 103 12.13 -13.25 -4.30
N ILE A 104 12.74 -12.53 -5.26
CA ILE A 104 14.04 -12.93 -5.81
C ILE A 104 15.12 -12.81 -4.75
N GLY A 105 15.19 -11.70 -4.02
CA GLY A 105 16.21 -11.52 -2.98
C GLY A 105 16.11 -12.56 -1.84
N LEU A 106 14.92 -13.06 -1.53
CA LEU A 106 14.75 -14.12 -0.52
C LEU A 106 15.19 -15.47 -1.10
N SER A 107 14.90 -15.72 -2.38
CA SER A 107 15.36 -16.91 -3.09
C SER A 107 16.88 -16.97 -3.21
N GLU A 108 17.55 -15.84 -3.43
CA GLU A 108 19.01 -15.73 -3.47
C GLU A 108 19.63 -16.08 -2.12
N ARG A 109 19.17 -15.42 -1.04
CA ARG A 109 19.64 -15.72 0.32
C ARG A 109 19.43 -17.16 0.71
N PHE A 110 18.30 -17.74 0.32
CA PHE A 110 18.03 -19.15 0.58
C PHE A 110 18.96 -20.07 -0.21
N MET A 111 19.23 -19.75 -1.48
CA MET A 111 20.16 -20.51 -2.31
C MET A 111 21.59 -20.46 -1.75
N ASP A 112 22.03 -19.31 -1.26
CA ASP A 112 23.34 -19.14 -0.60
C ASP A 112 23.49 -19.97 0.68
N LEU A 113 22.38 -20.20 1.40
CA LEU A 113 22.37 -21.05 2.59
C LEU A 113 22.43 -22.54 2.21
N ILE A 114 21.71 -22.94 1.16
CA ILE A 114 21.68 -24.34 0.69
C ILE A 114 23.03 -24.76 0.13
N GLN A 115 23.73 -23.88 -0.57
CA GLN A 115 25.06 -24.15 -1.10
C GLN A 115 26.09 -24.51 -0.02
N LYS A 116 25.83 -24.17 1.25
CA LYS A 116 26.70 -24.47 2.39
C LYS A 116 26.41 -25.82 3.05
N ILE A 117 25.32 -26.48 2.67
CA ILE A 117 24.92 -27.78 3.23
C ILE A 117 25.57 -28.90 2.43
N GLU A 118 26.12 -29.91 3.11
CA GLU A 118 26.70 -31.07 2.43
C GLU A 118 25.64 -31.85 1.62
N TRP A 119 26.02 -32.33 0.44
CA TRP A 119 25.11 -33.05 -0.46
C TRP A 119 24.45 -34.27 0.21
N LYS A 120 25.18 -34.95 1.11
CA LYS A 120 24.67 -36.12 1.86
C LYS A 120 23.49 -35.76 2.77
N ASP A 121 23.51 -34.56 3.36
CA ASP A 121 22.43 -34.07 4.20
C ASP A 121 21.28 -33.52 3.34
N LEU A 122 21.62 -32.83 2.24
CA LEU A 122 20.61 -32.33 1.30
C LEU A 122 19.80 -33.45 0.61
N ASN A 123 20.37 -34.65 0.47
CA ASN A 123 19.70 -35.80 -0.13
C ASN A 123 18.80 -36.57 0.85
N ARG A 124 18.74 -36.17 2.12
CA ARG A 124 17.80 -36.74 3.08
C ARG A 124 16.39 -36.25 2.76
N LYS A 125 15.43 -37.18 2.73
CA LYS A 125 14.02 -36.89 2.40
C LYS A 125 13.42 -35.78 3.29
N GLU A 126 13.73 -35.80 4.58
CA GLU A 126 13.26 -34.81 5.56
C GLU A 126 13.68 -33.38 5.17
N ILE A 127 14.96 -33.20 4.80
CA ILE A 127 15.50 -31.89 4.41
C ILE A 127 14.94 -31.43 3.05
N GLN A 128 14.67 -32.36 2.12
CA GLN A 128 14.03 -32.03 0.85
C GLN A 128 12.58 -31.59 1.02
N ASP A 129 11.84 -32.20 1.95
CA ASP A 129 10.47 -31.84 2.26
C ASP A 129 10.41 -30.44 2.92
N GLU A 130 11.31 -30.14 3.86
CA GLU A 130 11.46 -28.80 4.42
C GLU A 130 11.89 -27.75 3.39
N TYR A 131 12.83 -28.10 2.50
CA TYR A 131 13.27 -27.22 1.41
C TYR A 131 12.09 -26.84 0.50
N ARG A 132 11.28 -27.81 0.08
CA ARG A 132 10.06 -27.54 -0.71
C ARG A 132 9.10 -26.68 0.07
N TYR A 133 8.88 -27.00 1.35
CA TYR A 133 7.99 -26.27 2.23
C TYR A 133 8.33 -24.77 2.31
N VAL A 134 9.60 -24.46 2.57
CA VAL A 134 10.09 -23.08 2.67
C VAL A 134 10.00 -22.36 1.32
N ARG A 135 10.37 -23.04 0.22
CA ARG A 135 10.31 -22.48 -1.14
C ARG A 135 8.91 -22.03 -1.54
N TYR A 136 7.86 -22.78 -1.18
CA TYR A 136 6.48 -22.41 -1.48
C TYR A 136 6.03 -21.10 -0.80
N ARG A 137 6.72 -20.67 0.26
CA ARG A 137 6.33 -19.49 1.05
C ARG A 137 7.08 -18.20 0.70
N PHE A 138 7.99 -18.23 -0.28
CA PHE A 138 8.63 -16.98 -0.75
C PHE A 138 7.62 -15.98 -1.32
N GLY A 139 6.50 -16.47 -1.87
CA GLY A 139 5.39 -15.63 -2.31
C GLY A 139 4.69 -14.90 -1.15
N GLU A 140 4.69 -15.48 0.05
CA GLU A 140 3.98 -14.92 1.22
C GLU A 140 4.62 -13.62 1.71
N LEU A 141 5.95 -13.52 1.71
CA LEU A 141 6.64 -12.27 2.08
C LEU A 141 6.31 -11.15 1.09
N THR A 142 6.30 -11.47 -0.20
CA THR A 142 5.97 -10.50 -1.27
C THR A 142 4.53 -10.03 -1.14
N ASN A 143 3.59 -10.94 -0.89
CA ASN A 143 2.19 -10.62 -0.60
C ASN A 143 2.07 -9.73 0.64
N LEU A 144 2.80 -10.04 1.71
CA LEU A 144 2.77 -9.26 2.94
C LEU A 144 3.29 -7.84 2.72
N MET A 145 4.39 -7.67 1.98
CA MET A 145 4.93 -6.35 1.64
C MET A 145 3.96 -5.53 0.75
N ALA A 146 3.43 -6.14 -0.31
CA ALA A 146 2.49 -5.45 -1.22
C ALA A 146 1.22 -4.99 -0.50
N ASN A 147 0.65 -5.85 0.36
CA ASN A 147 -0.50 -5.49 1.18
C ASN A 147 -0.17 -4.40 2.22
N THR A 148 1.04 -4.39 2.75
CA THR A 148 1.49 -3.35 3.69
C THR A 148 1.56 -1.98 3.01
N PHE A 149 2.13 -1.90 1.81
CA PHE A 149 2.17 -0.66 1.03
C PHE A 149 0.77 -0.16 0.61
N THR A 150 -0.10 -1.09 0.23
CA THR A 150 -1.52 -0.78 -0.03
C THR A 150 -2.20 -0.21 1.20
N ALA A 151 -1.99 -0.82 2.38
CA ALA A 151 -2.54 -0.34 3.64
C ALA A 151 -2.03 1.05 4.01
N ILE A 152 -0.72 1.31 3.85
CA ILE A 152 -0.14 2.64 4.08
C ILE A 152 -0.79 3.67 3.16
N THR A 153 -0.93 3.38 1.86
CA THR A 153 -1.58 4.28 0.91
C THR A 153 -3.00 4.62 1.36
N GLN A 154 -3.79 3.62 1.77
CA GLN A 154 -5.16 3.82 2.23
C GLN A 154 -5.24 4.66 3.51
N ILE A 155 -4.36 4.40 4.47
CA ILE A 155 -4.28 5.17 5.72
C ILE A 155 -3.98 6.63 5.39
N VAL A 156 -2.94 6.90 4.60
CA VAL A 156 -2.56 8.28 4.22
C VAL A 156 -3.69 8.98 3.47
N SER A 157 -4.37 8.28 2.56
CA SER A 157 -5.49 8.83 1.80
C SER A 157 -6.69 9.15 2.70
N ILE A 158 -7.04 8.27 3.63
CA ILE A 158 -8.13 8.52 4.59
C ILE A 158 -7.76 9.67 5.51
N THR A 159 -6.56 9.66 6.09
CA THR A 159 -6.10 10.73 7.00
C THR A 159 -6.08 12.08 6.31
N SER A 160 -5.61 12.14 5.06
CA SER A 160 -5.57 13.38 4.28
C SER A 160 -7.00 13.90 4.01
N MET A 161 -7.92 13.04 3.59
CA MET A 161 -9.33 13.42 3.39
C MET A 161 -10.02 13.87 4.68
N VAL A 162 -9.74 13.20 5.81
CA VAL A 162 -10.29 13.55 7.13
C VAL A 162 -9.80 14.92 7.58
N LEU A 163 -8.50 15.20 7.43
CA LEU A 163 -7.93 16.50 7.75
C LEU A 163 -8.57 17.61 6.91
N LEU A 164 -8.76 17.37 5.61
CA LEU A 164 -9.43 18.32 4.72
C LEU A 164 -10.89 18.56 5.14
N ALA A 165 -11.62 17.49 5.50
CA ALA A 165 -13.01 17.62 5.96
C ALA A 165 -13.13 18.45 7.25
N LEU A 166 -12.19 18.28 8.20
CA LEU A 166 -12.13 19.06 9.44
C LEU A 166 -11.94 20.56 9.19
N THR A 167 -11.21 20.94 8.14
CA THR A 167 -11.03 22.37 7.80
C THR A 167 -12.28 23.03 7.24
N TYR A 168 -13.27 22.25 6.75
CA TYR A 168 -14.45 22.80 6.09
C TYR A 168 -15.74 22.70 6.90
N SER A 169 -16.04 21.55 7.50
CA SER A 169 -17.24 21.41 8.33
C SER A 169 -17.24 20.13 9.16
N THR A 170 -17.57 20.25 10.45
CA THR A 170 -17.79 19.12 11.37
C THR A 170 -18.95 18.20 10.94
N VAL A 171 -19.85 18.67 10.07
CA VAL A 171 -21.02 17.90 9.60
C VAL A 171 -20.64 16.88 8.53
N ILE A 172 -19.68 17.19 7.66
CA ILE A 172 -19.15 16.26 6.65
C ILE A 172 -18.37 15.11 7.32
N PHE A 173 -17.82 15.34 8.51
CA PHE A 173 -17.09 14.34 9.29
C PHE A 173 -17.93 13.09 9.65
N ILE A 174 -19.25 13.26 9.80
CA ILE A 174 -20.17 12.18 10.18
C ILE A 174 -20.44 11.20 9.03
N SER A 175 -20.20 11.57 7.76
CA SER A 175 -20.40 10.68 6.60
C SER A 175 -19.19 9.81 6.24
N ILE A 176 -18.02 10.08 6.83
CA ILE A 176 -16.76 9.36 6.65
C ILE A 176 -16.75 7.89 7.15
N PRO A 177 -17.56 7.44 8.13
CA PRO A 177 -17.57 6.05 8.58
C PRO A 177 -17.83 5.02 7.46
N PHE A 178 -18.44 5.43 6.34
CA PHE A 178 -18.66 4.56 5.18
C PHE A 178 -17.36 4.22 4.41
N ALA A 179 -16.34 5.09 4.47
CA ALA A 179 -15.02 4.84 3.86
C ALA A 179 -14.15 3.88 4.69
N LEU A 180 -14.32 3.87 6.03
CA LEU A 180 -13.64 2.95 6.95
C LEU A 180 -14.01 1.47 6.71
N LEU A 181 -15.20 1.21 6.15
CA LEU A 181 -15.66 -0.14 5.79
C LEU A 181 -14.81 -0.79 4.69
N LYS A 182 -14.24 -0.01 3.76
CA LYS A 182 -13.29 -0.53 2.76
C LYS A 182 -11.93 -0.88 3.37
N ALA A 183 -11.45 -0.09 4.33
CA ALA A 183 -10.16 -0.33 5.01
C ALA A 183 -10.18 -1.59 5.90
N GLN A 184 -11.31 -1.90 6.55
CA GLN A 184 -11.45 -3.12 7.35
C GLN A 184 -11.29 -4.41 6.53
N ASN A 185 -11.75 -4.43 5.27
CA ASN A 185 -11.60 -5.60 4.41
C ASN A 185 -10.16 -5.85 3.97
N VAL A 186 -9.35 -4.79 3.83
CA VAL A 186 -7.93 -4.90 3.47
C VAL A 186 -7.11 -5.37 4.68
N MET A 187 -7.35 -4.82 5.88
CA MET A 187 -6.70 -5.29 7.10
C MET A 187 -6.96 -6.77 7.41
N LYS A 188 -8.19 -7.27 7.16
CA LYS A 188 -8.51 -8.69 7.31
C LYS A 188 -7.71 -9.59 6.37
N LYS A 189 -7.48 -9.15 5.12
CA LYS A 189 -6.63 -9.87 4.17
C LYS A 189 -5.17 -9.88 4.64
N THR A 190 -4.63 -8.73 5.06
CA THR A 190 -3.26 -8.63 5.57
C THR A 190 -3.02 -9.54 6.79
N LEU A 191 -3.98 -9.62 7.71
CA LEU A 191 -3.92 -10.52 8.88
C LEU A 191 -3.95 -12.00 8.49
N ALA A 192 -4.69 -12.39 7.44
CA ALA A 192 -4.72 -13.76 6.95
C ALA A 192 -3.33 -14.20 6.41
N TYR A 193 -2.62 -13.34 5.67
CA TYR A 193 -1.26 -13.64 5.19
C TYR A 193 -0.25 -13.82 6.34
N CYS A 194 -0.38 -13.06 7.43
CA CYS A 194 0.41 -13.27 8.65
C CYS A 194 0.15 -14.65 9.29
N SER A 195 -1.10 -15.11 9.29
CA SER A 195 -1.48 -16.46 9.77
C SER A 195 -0.95 -17.58 8.88
N TYR A 196 -0.70 -17.31 7.59
CA TYR A 196 -0.04 -18.28 6.73
C TYR A 196 1.45 -18.37 7.08
N LEU A 197 2.20 -17.27 7.19
CA LEU A 197 3.66 -17.24 7.49
C LEU A 197 4.11 -17.91 8.82
N PHE A 198 3.16 -18.35 9.63
CA PHE A 198 3.29 -18.87 10.99
C PHE A 198 4.11 -20.14 11.19
N ILE A 199 4.53 -20.81 10.12
CA ILE A 199 5.23 -22.10 10.19
C ILE A 199 6.72 -21.95 9.84
N ILE A 200 7.17 -20.75 9.46
CA ILE A 200 8.58 -20.44 9.19
C ILE A 200 9.30 -19.84 10.41
N VAL A 201 8.55 -19.41 11.42
CA VAL A 201 9.13 -18.80 12.62
C VAL A 201 9.26 -19.88 13.70
N PRO A 202 10.47 -20.24 14.16
CA PRO A 202 10.67 -21.10 15.32
C PRO A 202 10.15 -20.44 16.61
#